data_AF-A0A9P5SNP1-F1
#
_entry.id   AF-A0A9P5SNP1-F1
#
_cell.length_a   1.000
_cell.length_b   1.000
_cell.length_c   1.000
_cell.angle_alpha   90.00
_cell.angle_beta   90.00
_cell.angle_gamma   90.00
#
_symmetry.space_group_name_H-M   'P 1'
#
loop_
_entity.id
_entity.type
_entity.pdbx_description
1 polymer ?
#
loop_
_entity_poly.entity_id
_entity_poly.type
_entity_poly.pdbx_seq_one_letter_code
_entity_poly.pdbx_strand_id
1 'polypeptide(L)'
;MAEKEYPILWWTPWFNDYDRYNNFMVDNCGLGYNCRHTLDRTIYDEAKLTVFHESDIKIPSFSKQGDLPPLKDIDSGEKAWVYNTGECPQWLSHNKYRISKFAFSWTHHFGSDFIETYFTAGRESYMAFINLAMHPPLSTLAQKNLYRIHGHSSNDSRPLAPMAWDWPLDAQGKDLSDVVIASRYKFYLALENTNCDDYVTEKLERTVASGAVPVV
;
A
#
# COMPACT_ATOMS: atom_id res chain seq x y z
N MET A 1 -5.24 -29.98 22.21
CA MET A 1 -6.47 -29.15 22.25
C MET A 1 -6.56 -28.46 20.90
N ALA A 2 -7.72 -28.40 20.26
CA ALA A 2 -7.85 -27.66 19.01
C ALA A 2 -7.52 -26.19 19.29
N GLU A 3 -6.63 -25.62 18.50
CA GLU A 3 -6.22 -24.22 18.60
C GLU A 3 -7.44 -23.34 18.32
N LYS A 4 -7.72 -22.36 19.19
CA LYS A 4 -8.90 -21.51 19.03
C LYS A 4 -8.72 -20.61 17.81
N GLU A 5 -9.77 -20.35 17.06
CA GLU A 5 -9.66 -19.51 15.88
C GLU A 5 -10.55 -18.27 16.00
N TYR A 6 -10.01 -17.12 15.58
CA TYR A 6 -10.74 -15.86 15.52
C TYR A 6 -10.78 -15.35 14.08
N PRO A 7 -11.97 -15.16 13.49
CA PRO A 7 -12.07 -14.58 12.17
C PRO A 7 -11.87 -13.06 12.20
N ILE A 8 -11.07 -12.58 11.25
CA ILE A 8 -10.90 -11.17 10.89
C ILE A 8 -11.58 -10.99 9.53
N LEU A 9 -12.72 -10.30 9.54
CA LEU A 9 -13.53 -10.12 8.35
C LEU A 9 -13.06 -8.89 7.57
N TRP A 10 -12.73 -9.07 6.29
CA TRP A 10 -12.54 -7.98 5.35
C TRP A 10 -13.86 -7.68 4.67
N TRP A 11 -14.39 -6.48 4.88
CA TRP A 11 -15.62 -6.03 4.23
C TRP A 11 -15.36 -5.43 2.84
N THR A 12 -14.11 -5.46 2.38
CA THR A 12 -13.65 -4.78 1.17
C THR A 12 -12.65 -5.66 0.41
N PRO A 13 -12.83 -5.89 -0.90
CA PRO A 13 -11.82 -6.54 -1.72
C PRO A 13 -10.75 -5.52 -2.12
N TRP A 14 -9.58 -5.62 -1.50
CA TRP A 14 -8.48 -4.66 -1.67
C TRP A 14 -8.13 -4.41 -3.14
N PHE A 15 -8.54 -3.26 -3.71
CA PHE A 15 -8.40 -2.96 -5.14
C PHE A 15 -8.94 -4.06 -6.08
N ASN A 16 -10.09 -4.66 -5.76
CA ASN A 16 -10.70 -5.80 -6.46
C ASN A 16 -9.86 -7.10 -6.41
N ASP A 17 -8.90 -7.19 -5.50
CA ASP A 17 -8.19 -8.44 -5.20
C ASP A 17 -9.00 -9.24 -4.17
N TYR A 18 -9.80 -10.18 -4.68
CA TYR A 18 -10.67 -11.05 -3.87
C TYR A 18 -9.93 -12.23 -3.23
N ASP A 19 -8.65 -12.42 -3.53
CA ASP A 19 -7.89 -13.56 -3.03
C ASP A 19 -6.85 -13.14 -1.98
N ARG A 20 -6.37 -11.88 -2.02
CA ARG A 20 -5.30 -11.36 -1.15
C ARG A 20 -5.38 -11.80 0.31
N TYR A 21 -6.58 -11.76 0.91
CA TYR A 21 -6.78 -12.05 2.32
C TYR A 21 -7.70 -13.26 2.57
N ASN A 22 -8.15 -13.93 1.51
CA ASN A 22 -9.12 -15.00 1.65
C ASN A 22 -8.47 -16.25 2.22
N ASN A 23 -8.96 -16.73 3.36
CA ASN A 23 -8.42 -17.88 4.10
C ASN A 23 -6.95 -17.75 4.51
N PHE A 24 -6.43 -16.52 4.56
CA PHE A 24 -5.08 -16.28 5.03
C PHE A 24 -5.02 -16.47 6.55
N MET A 25 -4.17 -17.39 7.00
CA MET A 25 -3.99 -17.73 8.41
C MET A 25 -2.75 -17.05 8.96
N VAL A 26 -2.94 -16.26 10.02
CA VAL A 26 -1.83 -15.74 10.83
C VAL A 26 -1.67 -16.62 12.05
N ASP A 27 -0.54 -17.33 12.10
CA ASP A 27 -0.05 -18.00 13.30
C ASP A 27 0.64 -16.94 14.18
N ASN A 28 0.12 -16.75 15.38
CA ASN A 28 0.62 -15.74 16.31
C ASN A 28 1.80 -16.26 17.14
N CYS A 29 2.80 -16.84 16.48
CA CYS A 29 4.08 -17.22 17.09
C CYS A 29 3.93 -18.07 18.38
N GLY A 30 3.02 -19.06 18.37
CA GLY A 30 2.85 -20.00 19.48
C GLY A 30 1.85 -19.59 20.57
N LEU A 31 1.03 -18.56 20.33
CA LEU A 31 -0.19 -18.36 21.12
C LEU A 31 -1.20 -19.48 20.80
N GLY A 32 -1.99 -19.91 21.78
CA GLY A 32 -2.99 -20.98 21.62
C GLY A 32 -4.21 -20.61 20.76
N TYR A 33 -4.06 -19.67 19.83
CA TYR A 33 -5.07 -19.28 18.88
C TYR A 33 -4.49 -18.77 17.56
N ASN A 34 -5.25 -18.95 16.49
CA ASN A 34 -4.96 -18.43 15.16
C ASN A 34 -5.97 -17.35 14.75
N CYS A 35 -5.53 -16.44 13.89
CA CYS A 35 -6.41 -15.46 13.26
C CYS A 35 -6.62 -15.84 11.79
N ARG A 36 -7.88 -16.05 11.39
CA ARG A 36 -8.23 -16.31 9.99
C ARG A 36 -8.74 -15.03 9.35
N HIS A 37 -8.04 -14.54 8.34
CA HIS A 37 -8.59 -13.51 7.48
C HIS A 37 -9.55 -14.14 6.47
N THR A 38 -10.67 -13.47 6.22
CA THR A 38 -11.66 -13.93 5.25
C THR A 38 -12.41 -12.76 4.64
N LEU A 39 -12.89 -12.96 3.41
CA LEU A 39 -13.81 -12.06 2.71
C LEU A 39 -15.26 -12.58 2.77
N ASP A 40 -15.50 -13.73 3.41
CA ASP A 40 -16.82 -14.31 3.57
C ASP A 40 -17.64 -13.52 4.59
N ARG A 41 -18.50 -12.62 4.09
CA ARG A 41 -19.36 -11.79 4.94
C ARG A 41 -20.46 -12.58 5.67
N THR A 42 -20.69 -13.85 5.33
CA THR A 42 -21.71 -14.67 6.02
C THR A 42 -21.33 -14.96 7.47
N ILE A 43 -20.04 -14.87 7.82
CA ILE A 43 -19.54 -15.06 9.18
C ILE A 43 -19.51 -13.77 10.01
N TYR A 44 -20.20 -12.70 9.56
CA TYR A 44 -20.22 -11.41 10.27
C TYR A 44 -20.61 -11.53 11.74
N ASP A 45 -21.59 -12.38 12.07
CA ASP A 45 -22.05 -12.57 13.46
C ASP A 45 -20.96 -13.21 14.35
N GLU A 46 -20.07 -14.01 13.76
CA GLU A 46 -18.93 -14.64 14.45
C GLU A 46 -17.73 -13.67 14.56
N ALA A 47 -17.46 -12.90 13.51
CA ALA A 47 -16.37 -11.94 13.47
C ALA A 47 -16.59 -10.78 14.45
N LYS A 48 -15.63 -10.52 15.33
CA LYS A 48 -15.67 -9.36 16.24
C LYS A 48 -14.97 -8.13 15.66
N LEU A 49 -14.11 -8.34 14.67
CA LEU A 49 -13.33 -7.30 14.01
C LEU A 49 -13.62 -7.33 12.51
N THR A 50 -13.95 -6.16 11.96
CA THR A 50 -14.21 -6.00 10.52
C THR A 50 -13.33 -4.89 9.96
N VAL A 51 -12.57 -5.18 8.90
CA VAL A 51 -11.63 -4.25 8.25
C VAL A 51 -12.24 -3.70 6.97
N PHE A 52 -12.04 -2.41 6.74
CA PHE A 52 -12.50 -1.73 5.53
C PHE A 52 -11.35 -0.93 4.93
N HIS A 53 -11.05 -1.19 3.66
CA HIS A 53 -10.12 -0.38 2.87
C HIS A 53 -10.81 0.86 2.29
N GLU A 54 -10.13 1.99 2.38
CA GLU A 54 -10.67 3.31 2.07
C GLU A 54 -11.15 3.50 0.62
N SER A 55 -10.45 2.91 -0.36
CA SER A 55 -10.81 3.02 -1.79
C SER A 55 -12.24 2.54 -2.07
N ASP A 56 -12.70 1.55 -1.31
CA ASP A 56 -13.96 0.86 -1.59
C ASP A 56 -15.11 1.57 -0.86
N ILE A 57 -14.80 2.29 0.21
CA ILE A 57 -15.74 3.16 0.95
C ILE A 57 -16.10 4.42 0.14
N LYS A 58 -15.25 4.84 -0.81
CA LYS A 58 -15.49 6.02 -1.68
C LYS A 58 -16.62 5.85 -2.68
N ILE A 59 -17.03 4.62 -2.98
CA ILE A 59 -17.93 4.37 -4.11
C ILE A 59 -19.37 4.81 -3.76
N PRO A 60 -20.03 5.63 -4.60
CA PRO A 60 -21.42 6.05 -4.39
C PRO A 60 -22.43 4.92 -4.16
N SER A 61 -22.19 3.72 -4.69
CA SER A 61 -22.99 2.51 -4.44
C SER A 61 -22.78 1.92 -3.04
N PHE A 62 -21.57 1.98 -2.50
CA PHE A 62 -21.27 1.72 -1.08
C PHE A 62 -21.86 2.80 -0.17
N SER A 63 -21.96 4.03 -0.70
CA SER A 63 -22.28 5.23 0.08
C SER A 63 -23.75 5.66 0.04
N LYS A 64 -24.58 5.13 -0.87
CA LYS A 64 -26.01 5.47 -0.99
C LYS A 64 -26.97 4.35 -0.58
N GLN A 65 -26.58 3.07 -0.50
CA GLN A 65 -27.56 2.00 -0.19
C GLN A 65 -26.96 0.69 0.37
N GLY A 66 -26.74 0.63 1.68
CA GLY A 66 -27.01 -0.60 2.45
C GLY A 66 -25.95 -1.69 2.57
N ASP A 67 -24.73 -1.53 2.03
CA ASP A 67 -23.66 -2.55 2.15
C ASP A 67 -22.64 -2.23 3.24
N LEU A 68 -23.08 -1.61 4.34
CA LEU A 68 -22.30 -1.54 5.58
C LEU A 68 -22.98 -2.44 6.62
N PRO A 69 -22.20 -3.09 7.51
CA PRO A 69 -22.81 -3.82 8.60
C PRO A 69 -23.63 -2.90 9.52
N PRO A 70 -24.54 -3.46 10.34
CA PRO A 70 -25.42 -2.68 11.18
C PRO A 70 -24.66 -1.77 12.16
N LEU A 71 -24.89 -0.46 12.09
CA LEU A 71 -24.25 0.52 12.99
C LEU A 71 -24.55 0.26 14.48
N LYS A 72 -25.70 -0.33 14.79
CA LYS A 72 -26.09 -0.68 16.17
C LYS A 72 -25.08 -1.61 16.86
N ASP A 73 -24.39 -2.47 16.10
CA ASP A 73 -23.43 -3.44 16.67
C ASP A 73 -22.10 -2.75 17.03
N ILE A 74 -21.84 -1.61 16.40
CA ILE A 74 -20.71 -0.73 16.70
C ILE A 74 -21.07 0.20 17.85
N ASP A 75 -22.25 0.82 17.80
CA ASP A 75 -22.72 1.70 18.85
C ASP A 75 -22.91 0.95 20.20
N SER A 76 -23.13 -0.37 20.18
CA SER A 76 -23.17 -1.23 21.38
C SER A 76 -21.80 -1.71 21.88
N GLY A 77 -20.73 -1.54 21.08
CA GLY A 77 -19.41 -2.08 21.35
C GLY A 77 -19.28 -3.60 21.17
N GLU A 78 -20.29 -4.26 20.58
CA GLU A 78 -20.23 -5.70 20.31
C GLU A 78 -19.22 -6.05 19.21
N LYS A 79 -19.08 -5.14 18.24
CA LYS A 79 -18.22 -5.27 17.05
C LYS A 79 -17.28 -4.07 16.99
N ALA A 80 -16.13 -4.26 16.36
CA ALA A 80 -15.18 -3.19 16.09
C ALA A 80 -14.87 -3.10 14.59
N TRP A 81 -14.91 -1.88 14.07
CA TRP A 81 -14.49 -1.60 12.71
C TRP A 81 -13.07 -1.00 12.70
N VAL A 82 -12.26 -1.47 11.76
CA VAL A 82 -10.91 -0.98 11.49
C VAL A 82 -10.93 -0.19 10.18
N TYR A 83 -10.54 1.07 10.26
CA TYR A 83 -10.40 1.93 9.09
C TYR A 83 -9.00 1.78 8.53
N ASN A 84 -8.87 1.08 7.42
CA ASN A 84 -7.58 0.89 6.79
C ASN A 84 -7.40 1.87 5.61
N THR A 85 -6.35 2.69 5.70
CA THR A 85 -5.98 3.64 4.65
C THR A 85 -4.48 3.92 4.64
N GLY A 86 -3.86 3.80 3.47
CA GLY A 86 -2.50 4.30 3.25
C GLY A 86 -2.45 5.82 3.01
N GLU A 87 -3.59 6.49 2.82
CA GLU A 87 -3.64 7.85 2.27
C GLU A 87 -3.62 8.96 3.32
N CYS A 88 -3.06 10.12 2.96
CA CYS A 88 -3.05 11.28 3.85
C CYS A 88 -4.48 11.78 4.20
N PRO A 89 -4.77 12.10 5.49
CA PRO A 89 -6.09 12.51 5.96
C PRO A 89 -6.74 13.70 5.23
N GLN A 90 -5.98 14.59 4.60
CA GLN A 90 -6.56 15.76 3.93
C GLN A 90 -7.56 15.38 2.83
N TRP A 91 -7.34 14.24 2.17
CA TRP A 91 -8.23 13.70 1.14
C TRP A 91 -9.54 13.14 1.73
N LEU A 92 -9.58 12.92 3.04
CA LEU A 92 -10.65 12.24 3.77
C LEU A 92 -11.57 13.22 4.52
N SER A 93 -11.27 14.51 4.46
CA SER A 93 -11.98 15.57 5.21
C SER A 93 -13.49 15.65 4.92
N HIS A 94 -13.93 15.18 3.76
CA HIS A 94 -15.34 15.13 3.36
C HIS A 94 -16.13 13.97 3.98
N ASN A 95 -15.47 13.05 4.70
CA ASN A 95 -16.07 11.80 5.21
C ASN A 95 -15.95 11.62 6.74
N LYS A 96 -15.66 12.71 7.47
CA LYS A 96 -15.39 12.70 8.92
C LYS A 96 -16.41 11.93 9.77
N TYR A 97 -17.70 12.09 9.49
CA TYR A 97 -18.77 11.39 10.22
C TYR A 97 -18.70 9.87 10.07
N ARG A 98 -18.31 9.36 8.90
CA ARG A 98 -18.16 7.92 8.70
C ARG A 98 -16.90 7.40 9.36
N ILE A 99 -15.80 8.14 9.22
CA ILE A 99 -14.53 7.81 9.87
C ILE A 99 -14.70 7.75 11.39
N SER A 100 -15.52 8.63 11.97
CA SER A 100 -15.80 8.60 13.42
C SER A 100 -16.60 7.39 13.90
N LYS A 101 -17.05 6.51 13.01
CA LYS A 101 -17.68 5.22 13.38
C LYS A 101 -16.67 4.09 13.52
N PHE A 102 -15.44 4.27 13.07
CA PHE A 102 -14.41 3.25 13.21
C PHE A 102 -13.80 3.30 14.60
N ALA A 103 -13.67 2.13 15.21
CA ALA A 103 -13.10 1.98 16.55
C ALA A 103 -11.57 2.05 16.52
N PHE A 104 -10.96 1.58 15.42
CA PHE A 104 -9.52 1.54 15.24
C PHE A 104 -9.09 2.13 13.91
N SER A 105 -7.91 2.72 13.93
CA SER A 105 -7.21 3.27 12.78
C SER A 105 -6.08 2.34 12.35
N TRP A 106 -6.02 2.02 11.06
CA TRP A 106 -4.91 1.31 10.44
C TRP A 106 -4.34 2.17 9.31
N THR A 107 -3.30 2.96 9.59
CA THR A 107 -2.79 3.97 8.65
C THR A 107 -1.27 4.09 8.64
N HIS A 108 -0.71 4.94 7.77
CA HIS A 108 0.72 5.25 7.73
C HIS A 108 1.24 5.98 8.97
N HIS A 109 0.37 6.68 9.71
CA HIS A 109 0.77 7.53 10.81
C HIS A 109 1.17 6.70 12.05
N PHE A 110 2.28 7.04 12.71
CA PHE A 110 2.78 6.27 13.86
C PHE A 110 1.88 6.31 15.10
N GLY A 111 0.96 7.27 15.15
CA GLY A 111 -0.09 7.37 16.17
C GLY A 111 -1.32 6.49 15.93
N SER A 112 -1.37 5.70 14.85
CA SER A 112 -2.49 4.78 14.59
C SER A 112 -2.45 3.53 15.46
N ASP A 113 -3.62 2.91 15.65
CA ASP A 113 -3.75 1.65 16.40
C ASP A 113 -2.99 0.51 15.70
N PHE A 114 -3.00 0.54 14.37
CA PHE A 114 -2.21 -0.33 13.51
C PHE A 114 -1.45 0.52 12.50
N ILE A 115 -0.17 0.20 12.27
CA ILE A 115 0.66 0.93 11.31
C ILE A 115 0.69 0.16 9.99
N GLU A 116 0.36 0.85 8.89
CA GLU A 116 0.59 0.39 7.54
C GLU A 116 1.85 1.07 6.98
N THR A 117 2.78 0.28 6.46
CA THR A 117 4.01 0.83 5.86
C THR A 117 4.28 0.13 4.55
N TYR A 118 4.79 0.90 3.59
CA TYR A 118 5.26 0.38 2.30
C TYR A 118 6.60 -0.37 2.44
N PHE A 119 7.25 -0.32 3.61
CA PHE A 119 8.46 -1.07 3.90
C PHE A 119 8.12 -2.30 4.73
N THR A 120 8.74 -3.44 4.42
CA THR A 120 8.57 -4.62 5.27
C THR A 120 9.42 -4.47 6.55
N ALA A 121 8.85 -4.79 7.70
CA ALA A 121 9.61 -4.83 8.96
C ALA A 121 10.53 -6.06 9.04
N GLY A 122 11.58 -5.98 9.84
CA GLY A 122 12.51 -7.08 10.09
C GLY A 122 13.73 -7.09 9.17
N ARG A 123 14.76 -7.88 9.51
CA ARG A 123 16.02 -7.98 8.74
C ARG A 123 16.04 -9.11 7.72
N GLU A 124 15.10 -10.03 7.81
CA GLU A 124 15.07 -11.25 6.99
C GLU A 124 14.33 -11.07 5.67
N SER A 125 13.48 -10.04 5.56
CA SER A 125 12.81 -9.72 4.29
C SER A 125 13.73 -8.97 3.34
N TYR A 126 13.82 -9.43 2.09
CA TYR A 126 14.47 -8.67 1.02
C TYR A 126 13.87 -7.25 0.87
N MET A 127 12.58 -7.10 1.12
CA MET A 127 11.84 -5.84 1.03
C MET A 127 11.96 -4.97 2.29
N ALA A 128 12.81 -5.34 3.24
CA ALA A 128 13.11 -4.49 4.38
C ALA A 128 13.89 -3.27 3.94
N PHE A 129 13.56 -2.09 4.49
CA PHE A 129 14.19 -0.83 4.11
C PHE A 129 15.72 -0.88 4.15
N ILE A 130 16.29 -1.44 5.22
CA ILE A 130 17.75 -1.54 5.37
C ILE A 130 18.37 -2.43 4.30
N ASN A 131 17.68 -3.50 3.88
CA ASN A 131 18.17 -4.40 2.85
C ASN A 131 18.10 -3.69 1.50
N LEU A 132 16.97 -3.06 1.16
CA LEU A 132 16.82 -2.24 -0.05
C LEU A 132 17.92 -1.17 -0.16
N ALA A 133 18.19 -0.44 0.93
CA ALA A 133 19.21 0.62 0.95
C ALA A 133 20.65 0.10 0.81
N MET A 134 20.90 -1.15 1.21
CA MET A 134 22.21 -1.77 1.16
C MET A 134 22.43 -2.63 -0.11
N HIS A 135 21.36 -2.89 -0.89
CA HIS A 135 21.48 -3.64 -2.13
C HIS A 135 22.30 -2.89 -3.19
N PRO A 136 23.13 -3.60 -3.97
CA PRO A 136 23.78 -3.00 -5.13
C PRO A 136 22.74 -2.39 -6.08
N PRO A 137 23.01 -1.22 -6.68
CA PRO A 137 22.08 -0.60 -7.60
C PRO A 137 21.84 -1.49 -8.82
N LEU A 138 20.60 -1.55 -9.30
CA LEU A 138 20.22 -2.38 -10.45
C LEU A 138 20.96 -2.01 -11.74
N SER A 139 21.43 -0.76 -11.84
CA SER A 139 22.28 -0.27 -12.93
C SER A 139 23.53 0.41 -12.40
N THR A 140 24.66 0.13 -13.03
CA THR A 140 25.93 0.79 -12.74
C THR A 140 25.91 2.27 -13.14
N LEU A 141 26.81 3.07 -12.57
CA LEU A 141 26.98 4.46 -12.95
C LEU A 141 27.28 4.65 -14.45
N ALA A 142 28.06 3.71 -15.03
CA ALA A 142 28.36 3.71 -16.47
C ALA A 142 27.09 3.51 -17.32
N GLN A 143 26.24 2.54 -16.97
CA GLN A 143 24.96 2.31 -17.64
C GLN A 143 24.04 3.53 -17.51
N LYS A 144 23.89 4.11 -16.31
CA LYS A 144 23.12 5.34 -16.07
C LYS A 144 23.62 6.51 -16.93
N ASN A 145 24.94 6.65 -17.10
CA ASN A 145 25.53 7.66 -17.97
C ASN A 145 25.22 7.41 -19.46
N LEU A 146 25.16 6.15 -19.90
CA LEU A 146 24.78 5.79 -21.27
C LEU A 146 23.30 6.09 -21.54
N TYR A 147 22.40 5.74 -20.61
CA TYR A 147 20.97 6.05 -20.76
C TYR A 147 20.71 7.54 -20.93
N ARG A 148 21.45 8.40 -20.20
CA ARG A 148 21.40 9.85 -20.37
C ARG A 148 21.73 10.27 -21.81
N ILE A 149 22.74 9.68 -22.43
CA ILE A 149 23.23 10.07 -23.76
C ILE A 149 22.26 9.64 -24.87
N HIS A 150 21.51 8.56 -24.69
CA HIS A 150 20.51 8.09 -25.66
C HIS A 150 19.17 8.82 -25.56
N GLY A 151 18.90 9.50 -24.45
CA GLY A 151 17.69 10.31 -24.26
C GLY A 151 17.77 11.71 -24.86
N HIS A 152 18.46 11.92 -25.99
CA HIS A 152 18.62 13.24 -26.60
C HIS A 152 17.85 13.36 -27.93
N SER A 153 17.28 14.54 -28.19
CA SER A 153 16.71 14.87 -29.50
C SER A 153 17.82 14.85 -30.56
N SER A 154 17.60 14.13 -31.66
CA SER A 154 18.53 14.06 -32.79
C SER A 154 18.76 15.41 -33.48
N ASN A 155 17.87 16.39 -33.25
CA ASN A 155 17.89 17.68 -33.93
C ASN A 155 18.65 18.78 -33.16
N ASP A 156 18.72 18.70 -31.83
CA ASP A 156 19.32 19.78 -31.04
C ASP A 156 20.17 19.30 -29.85
N SER A 157 20.34 17.99 -29.69
CA SER A 157 21.13 17.39 -28.61
C SER A 157 20.68 17.83 -27.21
N ARG A 158 19.47 18.39 -27.04
CA ARG A 158 18.91 18.61 -25.71
C ARG A 158 18.44 17.27 -25.16
N PRO A 159 18.65 17.01 -23.86
CA PRO A 159 18.05 15.85 -23.23
C PRO A 159 16.53 15.98 -23.40
N LEU A 160 15.90 14.97 -24.01
CA LEU A 160 14.47 14.76 -23.90
C LEU A 160 14.20 14.69 -22.39
N ALA A 161 13.30 15.56 -21.91
CA ALA A 161 12.84 15.42 -20.54
C ALA A 161 12.37 13.97 -20.38
N PRO A 162 12.87 13.21 -19.38
CA PRO A 162 12.62 11.79 -19.26
C PRO A 162 11.15 11.43 -18.96
N MET A 163 10.25 12.42 -18.98
CA MET A 163 8.84 12.17 -19.21
C MET A 163 8.65 11.86 -20.69
N ALA A 164 9.10 10.67 -21.10
CA ALA A 164 8.57 10.06 -22.31
C ALA A 164 7.05 10.03 -22.12
N TRP A 165 6.32 10.71 -23.00
CA TRP A 165 4.86 10.65 -23.02
C TRP A 165 4.36 9.21 -23.22
N ASP A 166 5.23 8.34 -23.75
CA ASP A 166 5.03 6.91 -23.88
C ASP A 166 5.81 6.14 -22.81
N TRP A 167 5.11 5.24 -22.11
CA TRP A 167 5.72 4.36 -21.13
C TRP A 167 6.68 3.38 -21.81
N PRO A 168 7.92 3.23 -21.33
CA PRO A 168 8.89 2.39 -22.01
C PRO A 168 8.51 0.91 -21.86
N LEU A 169 8.58 0.19 -22.98
CA LEU A 169 8.24 -1.23 -23.07
C LEU A 169 9.49 -2.11 -22.97
N ASP A 170 9.31 -3.34 -22.51
CA ASP A 170 10.29 -4.41 -22.61
C ASP A 170 10.36 -5.00 -24.04
N ALA A 171 11.22 -5.99 -24.24
CA ALA A 171 11.40 -6.64 -25.54
C ALA A 171 10.14 -7.40 -26.03
N GLN A 172 9.17 -7.63 -25.15
CA GLN A 172 7.90 -8.29 -25.43
C GLN A 172 6.75 -7.28 -25.63
N GLY A 173 7.05 -5.97 -25.55
CA GLY A 173 6.05 -4.92 -25.70
C GLY A 173 5.22 -4.67 -24.44
N LYS A 174 5.65 -5.14 -23.26
CA LYS A 174 4.99 -4.89 -21.98
C LYS A 174 5.62 -3.70 -21.27
N ASP A 175 4.80 -2.92 -20.58
CA ASP A 175 5.25 -1.83 -19.71
C ASP A 175 6.34 -2.28 -18.73
N LEU A 176 7.46 -1.56 -18.73
CA LEU A 176 8.50 -1.75 -17.73
C LEU A 176 8.00 -1.31 -16.34
N SER A 177 8.50 -1.93 -15.28
CA SER A 177 8.16 -1.46 -13.94
C SER A 177 8.85 -0.13 -13.62
N ASP A 178 8.22 0.66 -12.76
CA ASP A 178 8.77 1.92 -12.22
C ASP A 178 10.19 1.75 -11.68
N VAL A 179 10.47 0.64 -10.99
CA VAL A 179 11.78 0.33 -10.41
C VAL A 179 12.83 0.18 -11.52
N VAL A 180 12.50 -0.52 -12.61
CA VAL A 180 13.41 -0.67 -13.76
C VAL A 180 13.65 0.68 -14.44
N ILE A 181 12.62 1.51 -14.57
CA ILE A 181 12.74 2.84 -15.16
C ILE A 181 13.61 3.74 -14.27
N ALA A 182 13.31 3.82 -12.98
CA ALA A 182 14.05 4.61 -12.00
C ALA A 182 15.53 4.20 -11.94
N SER A 183 15.83 2.91 -12.11
CA SER A 183 17.21 2.40 -12.10
C SER A 183 18.09 3.00 -13.21
N ARG A 184 17.50 3.55 -14.27
CA ARG A 184 18.25 4.20 -15.37
C ARG A 184 18.75 5.58 -14.98
N TYR A 185 18.26 6.14 -13.88
CA TYR A 185 18.57 7.49 -13.42
C TYR A 185 19.43 7.46 -12.16
N LYS A 186 20.15 8.57 -11.95
CA LYS A 186 20.93 8.79 -10.72
C LYS A 186 20.04 9.26 -9.58
N PHE A 187 19.07 10.10 -9.90
CA PHE A 187 18.12 10.70 -8.97
C PHE A 187 16.70 10.40 -9.42
N TYR A 188 15.78 10.28 -8.47
CA TYR A 188 14.35 10.15 -8.70
C TYR A 188 13.60 11.09 -7.76
N LEU A 189 12.62 11.83 -8.30
CA LEU A 189 11.77 12.71 -7.50
C LEU A 189 10.71 11.86 -6.81
N ALA A 190 10.95 11.50 -5.55
CA ALA A 190 10.06 10.67 -4.74
C ALA A 190 9.11 11.55 -3.92
N LEU A 191 8.49 12.52 -4.58
CA LEU A 191 7.62 13.51 -3.94
C LEU A 191 6.25 12.92 -3.68
N GLU A 192 5.77 13.04 -2.45
CA GLU A 192 4.43 12.59 -2.12
C GLU A 192 3.35 13.52 -2.65
N ASN A 193 2.17 12.96 -2.84
CA ASN A 193 1.00 13.70 -3.32
C ASN A 193 0.61 14.84 -2.36
N THR A 194 1.12 14.81 -1.12
CA THR A 194 0.83 15.76 -0.06
C THR A 194 1.93 15.75 1.00
N ASN A 195 2.24 16.91 1.57
CA ASN A 195 3.03 17.01 2.79
C ASN A 195 2.22 16.66 4.04
N CYS A 196 2.40 15.46 4.58
CA CYS A 196 1.73 14.97 5.80
C CYS A 196 2.72 14.23 6.69
N ASP A 197 2.49 14.30 8.00
CA ASP A 197 3.32 13.60 8.99
C ASP A 197 3.31 12.10 8.71
N ASP A 198 4.49 11.49 8.74
CA ASP A 198 4.75 10.05 8.52
C ASP A 198 4.33 9.48 7.14
N TYR A 199 3.84 10.31 6.21
CA TYR A 199 3.34 9.83 4.92
C TYR A 199 4.50 9.53 3.97
N VAL A 200 4.96 8.28 3.98
CA VAL A 200 6.03 7.76 3.12
C VAL A 200 5.54 6.52 2.40
N THR A 201 5.56 6.54 1.07
CA THR A 201 4.87 5.54 0.23
C THR A 201 5.80 4.71 -0.65
N GLU A 202 5.22 4.01 -1.63
CA GLU A 202 5.94 3.29 -2.68
C GLU A 202 6.93 4.17 -3.45
N LYS A 203 6.77 5.50 -3.47
CA LYS A 203 7.67 6.40 -4.21
C LYS A 203 9.09 6.35 -3.65
N LEU A 204 9.23 6.41 -2.33
CA LEU A 204 10.54 6.25 -1.69
C LEU A 204 11.03 4.80 -1.79
N GLU A 205 10.16 3.83 -1.53
CA GLU A 205 10.47 2.40 -1.57
C GLU A 205 11.04 1.98 -2.94
N ARG A 206 10.32 2.27 -4.03
CA ARG A 206 10.73 1.96 -5.40
C ARG A 206 12.04 2.65 -5.78
N THR A 207 12.25 3.87 -5.29
CA THR A 207 13.49 4.63 -5.56
C THR A 207 14.69 3.94 -4.92
N VAL A 208 14.60 3.61 -3.63
CA VAL A 208 15.67 2.92 -2.91
C VAL A 208 15.90 1.53 -3.53
N ALA A 209 14.83 0.78 -3.82
CA ALA A 209 14.91 -0.53 -4.47
C ALA A 209 15.58 -0.47 -5.87
N SER A 210 15.46 0.64 -6.60
CA SER A 210 16.11 0.83 -7.89
C SER A 210 17.61 1.16 -7.80
N GLY A 211 18.09 1.54 -6.61
CA GLY A 211 19.43 2.08 -6.40
C GLY A 211 19.62 3.49 -6.98
N ALA A 212 18.54 4.24 -7.15
CA ALA A 212 18.58 5.68 -7.42
C ALA A 212 18.57 6.46 -6.10
N VAL A 213 19.07 7.70 -6.12
CA VAL A 213 19.05 8.60 -4.97
C VAL A 213 17.69 9.31 -4.91
N PRO A 214 16.89 9.14 -3.84
CA PRO A 214 15.63 9.85 -3.71
C PRO A 214 15.84 11.34 -3.45
N VAL A 215 15.02 12.15 -4.10
CA VAL A 215 14.80 13.55 -3.76
C VAL A 215 13.37 13.65 -3.23
N VAL A 216 13.25 13.93 -1.94
CA VAL A 216 11.99 14.03 -1.19
C VAL A 216 11.66 15.48 -0.84
#